data_AF-A0A2E2WK25-F1
#
_entry.id   AF-A0A2E2WK25-F1
#
_cell.length_a   1.000
_cell.length_b   1.000
_cell.length_c   1.000
_cell.angle_alpha   90.00
_cell.angle_beta   90.00
_cell.angle_gamma   90.00
#
_symmetry.space_group_name_H-M   'P 1'
#
loop_
_entity.id
_entity.type
_entity.pdbx_description
1 polymer ?
#
loop_
_entity_poly.entity_id
_entity_poly.type
_entity_poly.pdbx_seq_one_letter_code
_entity_poly.pdbx_strand_id
1 'polypeptide(L)'
;MVIKGQKISTKVLLIAAALLIVFVGAGFLLPKGVGVGSKAIPKVELTLPAIGLIPDLKTAMKKNSDLRARVELLMTYDELTLFTNYREVNSLVSEIIFLWSGLTLEQLRTMNANQAIEFFLRRAYGLSPDRPIKNNPYLGKRPWPKQFNRMKARLLMMGQGKNIYKGRAYFDSAQKRMVVEADLSLRFMKEFSKFVKQQAEPKRFRNNFLVFVDETKGYKNLSIEERSLLNQL
;
A
#
# COMPACT_ATOMS: atom_id res chain seq x y z
N MET A 1 -30.49 45.00 28.57
CA MET A 1 -29.63 44.30 27.58
C MET A 1 -30.56 43.52 26.66
N VAL A 2 -30.85 44.06 25.48
CA VAL A 2 -31.87 43.54 24.56
C VAL A 2 -31.22 42.54 23.62
N ILE A 3 -31.55 41.26 23.74
CA ILE A 3 -31.28 40.28 22.68
C ILE A 3 -32.52 40.23 21.81
N LYS A 4 -32.42 40.84 20.62
CA LYS A 4 -33.45 40.78 19.57
C LYS A 4 -33.65 39.32 19.15
N GLY A 5 -34.88 38.85 19.28
CA GLY A 5 -35.33 37.60 18.66
C GLY A 5 -35.23 37.70 17.14
N GLN A 6 -34.31 36.94 16.56
CA GLN A 6 -34.18 36.83 15.12
C GLN A 6 -35.32 35.94 14.59
N LYS A 7 -36.31 36.54 13.93
CA LYS A 7 -37.31 35.80 13.15
C LYS A 7 -36.57 35.16 11.96
N ILE A 8 -36.34 33.86 12.05
CA ILE A 8 -35.80 33.05 10.95
C ILE A 8 -36.86 33.04 9.84
N SER A 9 -36.51 33.61 8.70
CA SER A 9 -37.37 33.63 7.51
C SER A 9 -37.70 32.21 7.08
N THR A 10 -38.97 31.94 6.76
CA THR A 10 -39.46 30.64 6.26
C THR A 10 -38.68 30.16 5.04
N LYS A 11 -38.10 31.09 4.26
CA LYS A 11 -37.21 30.77 3.12
C LYS A 11 -35.86 30.20 3.56
N VAL A 12 -35.31 30.65 4.68
CA VAL A 12 -34.06 30.11 5.26
C VAL A 12 -34.31 28.72 5.85
N LEU A 13 -35.48 28.49 6.44
CA LEU A 13 -35.89 27.17 6.92
C LEU A 13 -36.07 26.17 5.76
N LEU A 14 -36.63 26.61 4.64
CA LEU A 14 -36.80 25.80 3.42
C LEU A 14 -35.46 25.47 2.75
N ILE A 15 -34.49 26.40 2.74
CA ILE A 15 -33.15 26.15 2.21
C ILE A 15 -32.38 25.18 3.13
N ALA A 16 -32.50 25.32 4.45
CA ALA A 16 -31.91 24.38 5.41
C ALA A 16 -32.52 22.98 5.28
N ALA A 17 -33.84 22.87 5.09
CA ALA A 17 -34.52 21.60 4.85
C ALA A 17 -34.16 20.98 3.50
N ALA A 18 -34.02 21.78 2.43
CA ALA A 18 -33.58 21.32 1.11
C ALA A 18 -32.12 20.84 1.12
N LEU A 19 -31.23 21.53 1.86
CA LEU A 19 -29.85 21.08 2.06
C LEU A 19 -29.79 19.79 2.89
N LEU A 20 -30.67 19.62 3.88
CA LEU A 20 -30.75 18.38 4.65
C LEU A 20 -31.25 17.21 3.80
N ILE A 21 -32.19 17.43 2.87
CA ILE A 21 -32.66 16.42 1.92
C ILE A 21 -31.59 16.10 0.88
N VAL A 22 -30.75 17.06 0.47
CA VAL A 22 -29.59 16.79 -0.39
C VAL A 22 -28.51 16.01 0.36
N PHE A 23 -28.26 16.28 1.64
CA PHE A 23 -27.31 15.52 2.45
C PHE A 23 -27.81 14.11 2.81
N VAL A 24 -29.10 13.95 3.12
CA VAL A 24 -29.71 12.64 3.40
C VAL A 24 -29.95 11.85 2.10
N GLY A 25 -30.30 12.52 1.00
CA GLY A 25 -30.52 11.92 -0.32
C GLY A 25 -29.23 11.53 -1.04
N ALA A 26 -28.15 12.31 -0.92
CA ALA A 26 -26.83 11.95 -1.45
C ALA A 26 -26.19 10.80 -0.66
N GLY A 27 -26.56 10.62 0.61
CA GLY A 27 -26.22 9.42 1.39
C GLY A 27 -26.92 8.14 0.92
N PHE A 28 -28.07 8.27 0.23
CA PHE A 28 -28.86 7.15 -0.30
C PHE A 28 -28.60 6.84 -1.78
N LEU A 29 -27.85 7.67 -2.49
CA LEU A 29 -27.39 7.44 -3.87
C LEU A 29 -25.91 7.03 -3.96
N LEU A 30 -25.30 6.64 -2.83
CA LEU A 30 -24.22 5.67 -2.91
C LEU A 30 -24.84 4.35 -3.36
N PRO A 31 -24.30 3.67 -4.38
CA PRO A 31 -24.82 2.39 -4.81
C PRO A 31 -24.92 1.48 -3.58
N LYS A 32 -26.17 1.10 -3.25
CA LYS A 32 -26.49 0.01 -2.35
C LYS A 32 -25.50 -1.09 -2.61
N GLY A 33 -24.82 -1.52 -1.55
CA GLY A 33 -23.69 -2.43 -1.61
C GLY A 33 -23.83 -3.40 -2.77
N VAL A 34 -22.81 -3.36 -3.64
CA VAL A 34 -22.29 -4.63 -4.10
C VAL A 34 -22.02 -5.36 -2.81
N GLY A 35 -22.96 -6.22 -2.41
CA GLY A 35 -22.74 -7.19 -1.38
C GLY A 35 -21.39 -7.75 -1.78
N VAL A 36 -20.39 -7.52 -0.95
CA VAL A 36 -19.13 -8.22 -1.06
C VAL A 36 -19.56 -9.64 -0.74
N GLY A 37 -20.12 -10.31 -1.76
CA GLY A 37 -20.10 -11.74 -1.85
C GLY A 37 -18.68 -12.03 -1.49
N SER A 38 -18.55 -12.69 -0.34
CA SER A 38 -17.36 -13.36 0.12
C SER A 38 -16.89 -14.26 -1.02
N LYS A 39 -16.32 -13.65 -2.06
CA LYS A 39 -15.33 -14.29 -2.91
C LYS A 39 -14.24 -14.48 -1.90
N ALA A 40 -14.25 -15.67 -1.29
CA ALA A 40 -13.23 -16.14 -0.39
C ALA A 40 -11.93 -15.56 -0.90
N ILE A 41 -11.35 -14.64 -0.11
CA ILE A 41 -10.05 -14.07 -0.41
C ILE A 41 -9.22 -15.30 -0.73
N PRO A 42 -8.68 -15.44 -1.95
CA PRO A 42 -7.94 -16.63 -2.31
C PRO A 42 -6.94 -16.85 -1.18
N LYS A 43 -6.74 -18.10 -0.75
CA LYS A 43 -5.74 -18.48 0.26
C LYS A 43 -4.33 -18.17 -0.27
N VAL A 44 -4.06 -16.92 -0.63
CA VAL A 44 -2.75 -16.33 -0.67
C VAL A 44 -2.35 -16.39 0.79
N GLU A 45 -1.42 -17.28 1.11
CA GLU A 45 -0.86 -17.27 2.44
C GLU A 45 -0.33 -15.85 2.68
N LEU A 46 -0.95 -15.14 3.62
CA LEU A 46 -0.53 -13.81 4.02
C LEU A 46 0.75 -13.90 4.85
N THR A 47 1.78 -14.51 4.28
CA THR A 47 3.01 -14.90 4.95
C THR A 47 4.17 -14.16 4.31
N LEU A 48 4.48 -12.99 4.86
CA LEU A 48 5.83 -12.44 4.76
C LEU A 48 6.64 -12.95 5.94
N PRO A 49 7.87 -13.45 5.71
CA PRO A 49 8.71 -13.98 6.78
C PRO A 49 9.13 -12.88 7.76
N ALA A 50 9.61 -13.30 8.93
CA ALA A 50 10.21 -12.42 9.92
C ALA A 50 11.38 -11.60 9.33
N ILE A 51 11.56 -10.39 9.86
CA ILE A 51 12.62 -9.46 9.45
C ILE A 51 13.37 -9.01 10.70
N GLY A 52 14.56 -9.60 10.93
CA GLY A 52 15.31 -9.39 12.17
C GLY A 52 14.48 -9.74 13.40
N LEU A 53 14.14 -8.74 14.22
CA LEU A 53 13.28 -8.93 15.40
C LEU A 53 11.79 -8.67 15.14
N ILE A 54 11.40 -8.32 13.92
CA ILE A 54 9.99 -8.20 13.52
C ILE A 54 9.47 -9.61 13.19
N PRO A 55 8.41 -10.10 13.87
CA PRO A 55 7.86 -11.42 13.60
C PRO A 55 7.25 -11.49 12.19
N ASP A 56 6.99 -12.69 11.68
CA ASP A 56 6.31 -12.86 10.41
C ASP A 56 4.93 -12.15 10.40
N LEU A 57 4.49 -11.69 9.23
CA LEU A 57 3.28 -10.87 9.11
C LEU A 57 2.03 -11.59 9.62
N LYS A 58 1.94 -12.91 9.40
CA LYS A 58 0.81 -13.74 9.86
C LYS A 58 0.74 -13.77 11.39
N THR A 59 1.88 -13.95 12.07
CA THR A 59 1.97 -13.89 13.52
C THR A 59 1.67 -12.49 14.06
N ALA A 60 2.17 -11.44 13.42
CA ALA A 60 1.88 -10.06 13.82
C ALA A 60 0.38 -9.73 13.73
N MET A 61 -0.29 -10.11 12.63
CA MET A 61 -1.73 -9.90 12.43
C MET A 61 -2.61 -10.70 13.40
N LYS A 62 -2.10 -11.77 14.02
CA LYS A 62 -2.84 -12.47 15.10
C LYS A 62 -2.91 -11.65 16.38
N LYS A 63 -1.93 -10.78 16.61
CA LYS A 63 -1.78 -10.00 17.85
C LYS A 63 -2.20 -8.53 17.68
N ASN A 64 -2.40 -8.07 16.46
CA ASN A 64 -2.72 -6.69 16.14
C ASN A 64 -3.89 -6.64 15.14
N SER A 65 -5.10 -6.39 15.64
CA SER A 65 -6.32 -6.27 14.82
C SER A 65 -6.25 -5.09 13.86
N ASP A 66 -5.56 -4.01 14.26
CA ASP A 66 -5.40 -2.85 13.41
C ASP A 66 -4.53 -3.17 12.20
N LEU A 67 -3.40 -3.85 12.40
CA LEU A 67 -2.57 -4.35 11.31
C LEU A 67 -3.37 -5.26 10.37
N ARG A 68 -4.14 -6.20 10.92
CA ARG A 68 -4.98 -7.11 10.13
C ARG A 68 -5.94 -6.35 9.22
N ALA A 69 -6.70 -5.39 9.77
CA ALA A 69 -7.68 -4.62 9.00
C ALA A 69 -7.03 -3.86 7.82
N ARG A 70 -5.82 -3.34 8.02
CA ARG A 70 -5.09 -2.57 6.98
C ARG A 70 -4.57 -3.50 5.89
N VAL A 71 -4.05 -4.67 6.27
CA VAL A 71 -3.65 -5.71 5.31
C VAL A 71 -4.85 -6.19 4.50
N GLU A 72 -6.00 -6.45 5.15
CA GLU A 72 -7.23 -6.85 4.48
C GLU A 72 -7.71 -5.78 3.50
N LEU A 73 -7.70 -4.51 3.91
CA LEU A 73 -8.00 -3.38 3.01
C LEU A 73 -7.06 -3.36 1.80
N LEU A 74 -5.75 -3.55 2.00
CA LEU A 74 -4.79 -3.61 0.90
C LEU A 74 -5.15 -4.71 -0.12
N MET A 75 -5.67 -5.86 0.35
CA MET A 75 -6.07 -6.96 -0.54
C MET A 75 -7.34 -6.66 -1.35
N THR A 76 -8.13 -5.65 -0.98
CA THR A 76 -9.35 -5.27 -1.72
C THR A 76 -9.07 -4.42 -2.96
N TYR A 77 -7.91 -3.77 -3.04
CA TYR A 77 -7.52 -2.95 -4.19
C TYR A 77 -7.23 -3.83 -5.40
N ASP A 78 -7.81 -3.52 -6.57
CA ASP A 78 -7.47 -4.15 -7.84
C ASP A 78 -6.09 -3.71 -8.36
N GLU A 79 -5.56 -4.44 -9.34
CA GLU A 79 -4.21 -4.26 -9.87
C GLU A 79 -3.96 -2.88 -10.48
N LEU A 80 -4.98 -2.20 -11.03
CA LEU A 80 -4.84 -0.86 -11.59
C LEU A 80 -4.84 0.17 -10.46
N THR A 81 -5.77 0.03 -9.51
CA THR A 81 -5.92 0.98 -8.39
C THR A 81 -4.67 1.06 -7.51
N LEU A 82 -3.89 -0.03 -7.40
CA LEU A 82 -2.58 -0.01 -6.74
C LEU A 82 -1.62 1.07 -7.28
N PHE A 83 -1.75 1.42 -8.57
CA PHE A 83 -0.88 2.40 -9.23
C PHE A 83 -1.59 3.73 -9.50
N THR A 84 -2.92 3.75 -9.67
CA THR A 84 -3.68 4.99 -9.91
C THR A 84 -3.80 5.84 -8.65
N ASN A 85 -4.01 5.20 -7.50
CA ASN A 85 -4.12 5.85 -6.20
C ASN A 85 -2.83 5.69 -5.39
N TYR A 86 -1.70 5.94 -6.07
CA TYR A 86 -0.38 5.68 -5.51
C TYR A 86 -0.17 6.36 -4.15
N ARG A 87 -0.69 7.58 -3.94
CA ARG A 87 -0.51 8.28 -2.66
C ARG A 87 -1.19 7.56 -1.50
N GLU A 88 -2.45 7.17 -1.67
CA GLU A 88 -3.22 6.46 -0.65
C GLU A 88 -2.65 5.07 -0.42
N VAL A 89 -2.39 4.32 -1.50
CA VAL A 89 -1.83 2.97 -1.44
C VAL A 89 -0.44 2.99 -0.80
N ASN A 90 0.43 3.92 -1.18
CA ASN A 90 1.75 4.07 -0.56
C ASN A 90 1.66 4.46 0.93
N SER A 91 0.67 5.27 1.31
CA SER A 91 0.41 5.61 2.71
C SER A 91 -0.05 4.37 3.49
N LEU A 92 -1.04 3.64 2.99
CA LEU A 92 -1.54 2.40 3.59
C LEU A 92 -0.45 1.36 3.74
N VAL A 93 0.35 1.12 2.70
CA VAL A 93 1.46 0.17 2.75
C VAL A 93 2.53 0.60 3.77
N SER A 94 2.81 1.91 3.87
CA SER A 94 3.75 2.41 4.89
C SER A 94 3.20 2.22 6.30
N GLU A 95 1.91 2.52 6.53
CA GLU A 95 1.21 2.27 7.78
C GLU A 95 1.26 0.78 8.17
N ILE A 96 0.98 -0.13 7.23
CA ILE A 96 1.10 -1.59 7.43
C ILE A 96 2.50 -1.95 7.91
N ILE A 97 3.55 -1.45 7.25
CA ILE A 97 4.94 -1.75 7.64
C ILE A 97 5.22 -1.27 9.07
N PHE A 98 4.74 -0.10 9.44
CA PHE A 98 4.98 0.46 10.76
C PHE A 98 4.19 -0.25 11.86
N LEU A 99 2.91 -0.55 11.62
CA LEU A 99 2.09 -1.39 12.52
C LEU A 99 2.69 -2.79 12.66
N TRP A 100 3.21 -3.35 11.57
CA TRP A 100 3.89 -4.65 11.57
C TRP A 100 5.19 -4.61 12.38
N SER A 101 5.91 -3.50 12.32
CA SER A 101 7.06 -3.27 13.21
C SER A 101 6.67 -3.11 14.68
N GLY A 102 5.37 -3.02 15.00
CA GLY A 102 4.86 -2.95 16.36
C GLY A 102 4.67 -1.53 16.88
N LEU A 103 4.52 -0.53 15.99
CA LEU A 103 3.92 0.76 16.35
C LEU A 103 2.40 0.60 16.46
N THR A 104 1.77 1.42 17.29
CA THR A 104 0.31 1.56 17.34
C THR A 104 -0.15 2.71 16.43
N LEU A 105 -1.44 2.76 16.10
CA LEU A 105 -2.00 3.89 15.35
C LEU A 105 -1.85 5.22 16.10
N GLU A 106 -1.96 5.19 17.42
CA GLU A 106 -1.79 6.37 18.27
C GLU A 106 -0.37 6.94 18.14
N GLN A 107 0.64 6.06 18.18
CA GLN A 107 2.02 6.46 17.93
C GLN A 107 2.20 7.01 16.51
N LEU A 108 1.60 6.38 15.51
CA LEU A 108 1.69 6.87 14.12
C LEU A 108 1.04 8.22 13.88
N ARG A 109 0.02 8.59 14.67
CA ARG A 109 -0.61 9.93 14.60
C ARG A 109 0.28 11.03 15.18
N THR A 110 1.21 10.69 16.06
CA THR A 110 2.06 11.65 16.78
C THR A 110 3.50 11.67 16.28
N MET A 111 3.93 10.61 15.57
CA MET A 111 5.25 10.50 14.97
C MET A 111 5.26 11.03 13.53
N ASN A 112 6.36 11.67 13.15
CA ASN A 112 6.62 11.94 11.73
C ASN A 112 7.16 10.69 11.01
N ALA A 113 7.14 10.72 9.68
CA ALA A 113 7.57 9.59 8.86
C ALA A 113 9.01 9.14 9.14
N ASN A 114 9.93 10.07 9.39
CA ASN A 114 11.33 9.73 9.68
C ASN A 114 11.45 8.97 11.01
N GLN A 115 10.74 9.40 12.04
CA GLN A 115 10.73 8.70 13.34
C GLN A 115 10.17 7.28 13.21
N ALA A 116 9.08 7.11 12.45
CA ALA A 116 8.50 5.78 12.20
C ALA A 116 9.45 4.87 11.41
N ILE A 117 10.17 5.43 10.41
CA ILE A 117 11.21 4.74 9.66
C ILE A 117 12.36 4.32 10.58
N GLU A 118 12.86 5.23 11.43
CA GLU A 118 13.93 4.93 12.36
C GLU A 118 13.53 3.84 13.36
N PHE A 119 12.31 3.89 13.88
CA PHE A 119 11.76 2.84 14.74
C PHE A 119 11.75 1.48 14.04
N PHE A 120 11.20 1.44 12.81
CA PHE A 120 11.19 0.23 11.99
C PHE A 120 12.62 -0.33 11.81
N LEU A 121 13.59 0.52 11.46
CA LEU A 121 14.98 0.09 11.24
C LEU A 121 15.62 -0.45 12.52
N ARG A 122 15.44 0.24 13.65
CA ARG A 122 15.96 -0.23 14.93
C ARG A 122 15.44 -1.61 15.26
N ARG A 123 14.16 -1.85 15.04
CA ARG A 123 13.52 -3.14 15.31
C ARG A 123 13.96 -4.23 14.32
N ALA A 124 13.99 -3.91 13.02
CA ALA A 124 14.42 -4.83 11.98
C ALA A 124 15.89 -5.25 12.10
N TYR A 125 16.73 -4.45 12.76
CA TYR A 125 18.17 -4.72 12.91
C TYR A 125 18.62 -4.94 14.37
N GLY A 126 17.68 -5.03 15.32
CA GLY A 126 17.99 -5.23 16.74
C GLY A 126 18.88 -4.13 17.34
N LEU A 127 18.73 -2.90 16.86
CA LEU A 127 19.48 -1.76 17.38
C LEU A 127 18.79 -1.20 18.62
N SER A 128 19.57 -0.77 19.60
CA SER A 128 19.05 -0.06 20.77
C SER A 128 18.44 1.29 20.36
N PRO A 129 17.48 1.85 21.14
CA PRO A 129 16.81 3.11 20.81
C PRO A 129 17.73 4.33 20.67
N ASP A 130 18.86 4.33 21.36
CA ASP A 130 19.86 5.39 21.44
C ASP A 130 20.94 5.30 20.37
N ARG A 131 21.13 4.12 19.74
CA ARG A 131 22.21 3.92 18.77
C ARG A 131 22.05 4.84 17.54
N PRO A 132 23.09 5.55 17.07
CA PRO A 132 22.97 6.33 15.86
C PRO A 132 22.70 5.42 14.64
N ILE A 133 21.74 5.84 13.80
CA ILE A 133 21.39 5.16 12.54
C ILE A 133 22.34 5.60 11.42
N LYS A 134 22.70 6.89 11.39
CA LYS A 134 23.63 7.45 10.41
C LYS A 134 25.01 6.78 10.58
N ASN A 135 25.59 6.35 9.46
CA ASN A 135 26.90 5.67 9.40
C ASN A 135 26.98 4.36 10.20
N ASN A 136 25.85 3.77 10.58
CA ASN A 136 25.83 2.50 11.28
C ASN A 136 26.34 1.39 10.34
N PRO A 137 27.41 0.65 10.70
CA PRO A 137 28.02 -0.34 9.82
C PRO A 137 27.07 -1.50 9.48
N TYR A 138 26.15 -1.85 10.37
CA TYR A 138 25.11 -2.86 10.11
C TYR A 138 24.08 -2.39 9.06
N LEU A 139 23.94 -1.07 8.91
CA LEU A 139 23.05 -0.44 7.94
C LEU A 139 23.78 0.03 6.68
N GLY A 140 25.08 -0.22 6.48
CA GLY A 140 25.79 0.12 5.23
C GLY A 140 25.65 1.57 4.72
N LYS A 141 25.95 1.80 3.42
CA LYS A 141 25.97 3.18 2.85
C LYS A 141 24.57 3.78 2.58
N ARG A 142 23.61 3.03 1.99
CA ARG A 142 22.19 3.44 1.77
C ARG A 142 21.21 2.28 1.48
N PRO A 143 21.15 1.18 2.25
CA PRO A 143 20.25 0.07 1.98
C PRO A 143 18.80 0.34 2.42
N TRP A 144 18.55 1.32 3.30
CA TRP A 144 17.21 1.48 3.91
C TRP A 144 16.12 1.88 2.91
N PRO A 145 16.29 2.91 2.05
CA PRO A 145 15.21 3.31 1.14
C PRO A 145 14.87 2.16 0.19
N LYS A 146 15.90 1.45 -0.25
CA LYS A 146 15.78 0.24 -1.06
C LYS A 146 15.06 -0.88 -0.32
N GLN A 147 15.47 -1.19 0.90
CA GLN A 147 14.86 -2.27 1.70
C GLN A 147 13.39 -1.97 2.04
N PHE A 148 13.07 -0.72 2.35
CA PHE A 148 11.70 -0.29 2.62
C PHE A 148 10.83 -0.37 1.36
N ASN A 149 11.34 0.09 0.22
CA ASN A 149 10.65 -0.08 -1.06
C ASN A 149 10.45 -1.55 -1.43
N ARG A 150 11.41 -2.44 -1.13
CA ARG A 150 11.23 -3.89 -1.29
C ARG A 150 10.11 -4.43 -0.43
N MET A 151 9.98 -3.99 0.82
CA MET A 151 8.85 -4.42 1.66
C MET A 151 7.52 -3.92 1.12
N LYS A 152 7.48 -2.67 0.64
CA LYS A 152 6.28 -2.15 -0.03
C LYS A 152 5.91 -3.02 -1.22
N ALA A 153 6.89 -3.34 -2.06
CA ALA A 153 6.70 -4.14 -3.24
C ALA A 153 6.24 -5.57 -2.89
N ARG A 154 6.77 -6.17 -1.81
CA ARG A 154 6.30 -7.47 -1.28
C ARG A 154 4.85 -7.43 -0.83
N LEU A 155 4.43 -6.40 -0.12
CA LEU A 155 3.03 -6.22 0.31
C LEU A 155 2.09 -6.04 -0.89
N LEU A 156 2.52 -5.25 -1.90
CA LEU A 156 1.77 -5.08 -3.14
C LEU A 156 1.66 -6.40 -3.94
N MET A 157 2.74 -7.19 -3.95
CA MET A 157 2.75 -8.54 -4.56
C MET A 157 1.77 -9.50 -3.89
N MET A 158 1.57 -9.40 -2.57
CA MET A 158 0.56 -10.22 -1.88
C MET A 158 -0.87 -9.88 -2.31
N GLY A 159 -1.14 -8.59 -2.55
CA GLY A 159 -2.46 -8.14 -2.99
C GLY A 159 -2.79 -8.62 -4.41
N GLN A 160 -2.11 -8.03 -5.39
CA GLN A 160 -2.43 -8.26 -6.81
C GLN A 160 -1.26 -8.79 -7.63
N GLY A 161 -0.19 -9.27 -6.98
CA GLY A 161 1.00 -9.79 -7.68
C GLY A 161 0.69 -10.89 -8.68
N LYS A 162 -0.31 -11.73 -8.42
CA LYS A 162 -0.78 -12.79 -9.34
C LYS A 162 -1.44 -12.28 -10.63
N ASN A 163 -1.95 -11.05 -10.63
CA ASN A 163 -2.54 -10.42 -11.80
C ASN A 163 -1.47 -9.66 -12.60
N ILE A 164 -0.50 -9.08 -11.89
CA ILE A 164 0.64 -8.34 -12.46
C ILE A 164 1.68 -9.29 -13.07
N TYR A 165 1.93 -10.43 -12.42
CA TYR A 165 2.90 -11.43 -12.85
C TYR A 165 2.23 -12.78 -13.12
N LYS A 166 2.66 -13.44 -14.19
CA LYS A 166 2.30 -14.81 -14.56
C LYS A 166 3.43 -15.75 -14.13
N GLY A 167 3.23 -16.47 -13.04
CA GLY A 167 4.20 -17.46 -12.55
C GLY A 167 4.23 -17.55 -11.03
N ARG A 168 5.36 -18.00 -10.49
CA ARG A 168 5.52 -18.25 -9.04
C ARG A 168 6.39 -17.16 -8.41
N ALA A 169 5.91 -16.61 -7.29
CA ALA A 169 6.69 -15.78 -6.40
C ALA A 169 6.72 -16.45 -5.02
N TYR A 170 7.92 -16.70 -4.50
CA TYR A 170 8.10 -17.33 -3.19
C TYR A 170 9.29 -16.72 -2.46
N PHE A 171 9.34 -16.89 -1.14
CA PHE A 171 10.51 -16.54 -0.36
C PHE A 171 11.48 -17.72 -0.33
N ASP A 172 12.68 -17.54 -0.89
CA ASP A 172 13.77 -18.50 -0.79
C ASP A 172 14.52 -18.25 0.52
N SER A 173 14.42 -19.23 1.43
CA SER A 173 15.05 -19.17 2.75
C SER A 173 16.58 -19.27 2.69
N ALA A 174 17.15 -20.00 1.72
CA ALA A 174 18.58 -20.15 1.55
C ALA A 174 19.22 -18.85 1.04
N GLN A 175 18.57 -18.20 0.06
CA GLN A 175 19.03 -16.94 -0.52
C GLN A 175 18.52 -15.71 0.25
N LYS A 176 17.69 -15.91 1.28
CA LYS A 176 17.04 -14.88 2.11
C LYS A 176 16.37 -13.77 1.28
N ARG A 177 15.79 -14.14 0.13
CA ARG A 177 15.18 -13.18 -0.80
C ARG A 177 13.87 -13.71 -1.37
N MET A 178 13.04 -12.79 -1.85
CA MET A 178 11.95 -13.18 -2.73
C MET A 178 12.54 -13.61 -4.07
N VAL A 179 12.17 -14.78 -4.53
CA VAL A 179 12.42 -15.26 -5.88
C VAL A 179 11.11 -15.11 -6.63
N VAL A 180 11.16 -14.36 -7.74
CA VAL A 180 10.03 -14.14 -8.64
C VAL A 180 10.37 -14.82 -9.96
N GLU A 181 9.97 -16.08 -10.09
CA GLU A 181 9.98 -16.85 -11.33
C GLU A 181 8.66 -16.62 -12.06
N ALA A 182 8.41 -15.36 -12.40
CA ALA A 182 7.16 -14.96 -13.00
C ALA A 182 7.42 -13.85 -14.02
N ASP A 183 6.81 -13.98 -15.19
CA ASP A 183 6.90 -12.96 -16.23
C ASP A 183 5.81 -11.92 -16.04
N LEU A 184 6.03 -10.70 -16.51
CA LEU A 184 4.98 -9.68 -16.54
C LEU A 184 3.77 -10.21 -17.35
N SER A 185 2.59 -10.12 -16.75
CA SER A 185 1.35 -10.54 -17.39
C SER A 185 1.06 -9.67 -18.61
N LEU A 186 1.06 -10.27 -19.82
CA LEU A 186 0.78 -9.55 -21.05
C LEU A 186 -0.58 -8.84 -21.02
N ARG A 187 -1.58 -9.46 -20.38
CA ARG A 187 -2.91 -8.85 -20.19
C ARG A 187 -2.80 -7.57 -19.36
N PHE A 188 -2.17 -7.68 -18.19
CA PHE A 188 -1.96 -6.53 -17.32
C PHE A 188 -1.18 -5.43 -18.03
N MET A 189 -0.07 -5.76 -18.70
CA MET A 189 0.76 -4.78 -19.40
C MET A 189 0.00 -4.03 -20.50
N LYS A 190 -0.89 -4.72 -21.23
CA LYS A 190 -1.75 -4.07 -22.23
C LYS A 190 -2.75 -3.10 -21.60
N GLU A 191 -3.43 -3.52 -20.53
CA GLU A 191 -4.40 -2.65 -19.85
C GLU A 191 -3.72 -1.48 -19.14
N PHE A 192 -2.60 -1.73 -18.46
CA PHE A 192 -1.81 -0.71 -17.80
C PHE A 192 -1.23 0.30 -18.80
N SER A 193 -0.73 -0.13 -19.97
CA SER A 193 -0.26 0.79 -21.02
C SER A 193 -1.39 1.68 -21.55
N LYS A 194 -2.57 1.12 -21.83
CA LYS A 194 -3.75 1.90 -22.25
C LYS A 194 -4.14 2.92 -21.18
N PHE A 195 -4.16 2.50 -19.92
CA PHE A 195 -4.47 3.35 -18.79
C PHE A 195 -3.46 4.51 -18.63
N VAL A 196 -2.17 4.21 -18.61
CA VAL A 196 -1.09 5.20 -18.43
C VAL A 196 -1.18 6.29 -19.49
N LYS A 197 -1.43 5.92 -20.75
CA LYS A 197 -1.58 6.86 -21.87
C LYS A 197 -2.77 7.82 -21.73
N GLN A 198 -3.77 7.46 -20.92
CA GLN A 198 -4.96 8.28 -20.66
C GLN A 198 -4.81 9.21 -19.45
N GLN A 199 -3.70 9.12 -18.70
CA GLN A 199 -3.49 9.93 -17.50
C GLN A 199 -2.90 11.31 -17.82
N ALA A 200 -3.15 12.28 -16.94
CA ALA A 200 -2.52 13.61 -17.03
C ALA A 200 -1.00 13.56 -16.78
N GLU A 201 -0.52 12.62 -15.94
CA GLU A 201 0.90 12.48 -15.59
C GLU A 201 1.46 11.08 -15.94
N PRO A 202 1.48 10.66 -17.23
CA PRO A 202 1.81 9.29 -17.64
C PRO A 202 3.21 8.84 -17.17
N LYS A 203 4.19 9.75 -17.24
CA LYS A 203 5.58 9.49 -16.81
C LYS A 203 5.68 9.09 -15.33
N ARG A 204 4.84 9.67 -14.47
CA ARG A 204 4.84 9.38 -13.03
C ARG A 204 4.40 7.94 -12.75
N PHE A 205 3.29 7.52 -13.35
CA PHE A 205 2.77 6.17 -13.19
C PHE A 205 3.71 5.11 -13.77
N ARG A 206 4.28 5.39 -14.94
CA ARG A 206 5.35 4.59 -15.52
C ARG A 206 6.51 4.44 -14.55
N ASN A 207 7.06 5.53 -14.04
CA ASN A 207 8.21 5.49 -13.12
C ASN A 207 7.91 4.72 -11.82
N ASN A 208 6.70 4.85 -11.27
CA ASN A 208 6.29 4.09 -10.10
C ASN A 208 6.24 2.58 -10.37
N PHE A 209 5.65 2.18 -11.49
CA PHE A 209 5.61 0.77 -11.90
C PHE A 209 7.02 0.25 -12.16
N LEU A 210 7.86 1.06 -12.79
CA LEU A 210 9.25 0.77 -13.04
C LEU A 210 10.04 0.51 -11.73
N VAL A 211 9.87 1.35 -10.71
CA VAL A 211 10.49 1.11 -9.39
C VAL A 211 9.96 -0.18 -8.76
N PHE A 212 8.65 -0.45 -8.86
CA PHE A 212 8.06 -1.68 -8.36
C PHE A 212 8.66 -2.94 -9.01
N VAL A 213 8.86 -2.94 -10.34
CA VAL A 213 9.49 -4.05 -11.06
C VAL A 213 10.92 -4.28 -10.60
N ASP A 214 11.72 -3.22 -10.40
CA ASP A 214 13.10 -3.37 -9.92
C ASP A 214 13.17 -3.97 -8.51
N GLU A 215 12.25 -3.57 -7.64
CA GLU A 215 12.24 -4.00 -6.24
C GLU A 215 11.60 -5.38 -6.02
N THR A 216 10.99 -5.97 -7.06
CA THR A 216 10.40 -7.33 -7.05
C THR A 216 11.23 -8.33 -7.85
N LYS A 217 11.20 -8.23 -9.19
CA LYS A 217 11.93 -9.13 -10.11
C LYS A 217 13.35 -8.62 -10.39
N GLY A 218 13.55 -7.30 -10.40
CA GLY A 218 14.81 -6.66 -10.79
C GLY A 218 14.95 -6.54 -12.30
N TYR A 219 15.28 -5.34 -12.80
CA TYR A 219 15.35 -5.06 -14.24
C TYR A 219 16.22 -6.02 -15.05
N LYS A 220 17.37 -6.37 -14.47
CA LYS A 220 18.35 -7.24 -15.13
C LYS A 220 17.83 -8.67 -15.36
N ASN A 221 16.78 -9.07 -14.65
CA ASN A 221 16.22 -10.42 -14.71
C ASN A 221 14.99 -10.49 -15.64
N LEU A 222 14.66 -9.41 -16.36
CA LEU A 222 13.57 -9.39 -17.32
C LEU A 222 13.99 -10.04 -18.65
N SER A 223 13.06 -10.77 -19.26
CA SER A 223 13.18 -11.24 -20.65
C SER A 223 13.26 -10.06 -21.64
N ILE A 224 13.55 -10.35 -22.91
CA ILE A 224 13.57 -9.34 -23.97
C ILE A 224 12.16 -8.80 -24.21
N GLU A 225 11.17 -9.70 -24.18
CA GLU A 225 9.75 -9.42 -24.35
C GLU A 225 9.23 -8.50 -23.25
N GLU A 226 9.56 -8.77 -21.98
CA GLU A 226 9.17 -7.92 -20.85
C GLU A 226 9.78 -6.52 -20.95
N ARG A 227 11.05 -6.41 -21.37
CA ARG A 227 11.70 -5.12 -21.60
C ARG A 227 11.03 -4.36 -22.74
N SER A 228 10.65 -5.04 -23.81
CA SER A 228 9.86 -4.45 -24.90
C SER A 228 8.52 -3.91 -24.40
N LEU A 229 7.79 -4.67 -23.58
CA LEU A 229 6.52 -4.23 -22.99
C LEU A 229 6.69 -3.01 -22.08
N LEU A 230 7.74 -2.95 -21.27
CA LEU A 230 8.03 -1.80 -20.40
C LEU A 230 8.44 -0.55 -21.18
N ASN A 231 9.07 -0.71 -22.34
CA ASN A 231 9.43 0.40 -23.23
C ASN A 231 8.22 1.00 -23.94
N GLN A 232 7.06 0.31 -23.95
CA GLN A 232 5.80 0.78 -24.54
C GLN A 232 4.90 1.55 -23.55
N LEU A 233 5.29 1.61 -22.27
CA LEU A 233 4.67 2.46 -21.24
C LEU A 233 5.17 3.91 -21.37
#